data_AF-C7S7P7-F1
#
_entry.id   AF-C7S7P7-F1
#
_cell.length_a   1.000
_cell.length_b   1.000
_cell.length_c   1.000
_cell.angle_alpha   90.00
_cell.angle_beta   90.00
_cell.angle_gamma   90.00
#
_symmetry.space_group_name_H-M   'P 1'
#
loop_
_entity.id
_entity.type
_entity.pdbx_description
1 polymer ?
#
loop_
_entity_poly.entity_id
_entity_poly.type
_entity_poly.pdbx_seq_one_letter_code
_entity_poly.pdbx_strand_id
1 'polypeptide(L)'
;MQIGEKLAAVIPDRRDPSRIVHPLPEILLARILAIACGYEDADDLDHLRVDPAFKLACGRLPDSGRDLMSQPTVSRLENTPGLRDLIRLGRVLVDLYCASYAAPPAAVTLDIDDTCDVVHGQQQLSLFNAHHDERCFLPIHVYDTATSRPVAMILRPGKTPSGREVRGHLRRLVRAIRRHWPTTAITIRGDGHYGRPEAMDWCEDNDVAYVFGLTGTKSLTAKVEPTADHIRVERALSNTDAVRGFAETTHAAKSWRQHRRVAARIEATRLGLDIRYVVTNIATGTPEWLYAELYCARGQAENLIKLHKGQLASDRTSCRHPAANQMRLVLHTAAYWLMLTVRDAIPAPHRLAKAEFATIRLRLLKLGARIHETTARVRLAFAAACPEADLLRHIAGALAPAPA
;
A
#
# COMPACT_ATOMS: atom_id res chain seq x y z
N MET A 1 -13.16 4.91 12.65
CA MET A 1 -12.77 3.65 11.96
C MET A 1 -12.46 2.56 12.99
N GLN A 2 -13.29 1.51 13.11
CA GLN A 2 -13.09 0.38 14.04
C GLN A 2 -12.09 -0.67 13.48
N ILE A 3 -10.86 -0.26 13.17
CA ILE A 3 -9.91 -1.14 12.47
C ILE A 3 -9.47 -2.35 13.31
N GLY A 4 -9.25 -2.15 14.62
CA GLY A 4 -8.89 -3.24 15.54
C GLY A 4 -9.96 -4.33 15.62
N GLU A 5 -11.24 -3.94 15.67
CA GLU A 5 -12.37 -4.87 15.69
C GLU A 5 -12.50 -5.65 14.37
N LYS A 6 -12.40 -4.96 13.23
CA LYS A 6 -12.47 -5.59 11.90
C LYS A 6 -11.37 -6.64 11.70
N LEU A 7 -10.15 -6.35 12.15
CA LEU A 7 -9.03 -7.30 12.07
C LEU A 7 -9.19 -8.44 13.08
N ALA A 8 -9.62 -8.16 14.31
CA ALA A 8 -9.86 -9.18 15.33
C ALA A 8 -10.95 -10.18 14.92
N ALA A 9 -12.01 -9.71 14.27
CA ALA A 9 -13.16 -10.53 13.87
C ALA A 9 -12.80 -11.71 12.94
N VAL A 10 -11.65 -11.63 12.26
CA VAL A 10 -11.17 -12.68 11.34
C VAL A 10 -10.04 -13.53 11.89
N ILE A 11 -9.57 -13.24 13.10
CA ILE A 11 -8.55 -14.01 13.81
C ILE A 11 -9.25 -14.83 14.91
N PRO A 12 -9.24 -16.17 14.85
CA PRO A 12 -9.78 -16.99 15.92
C PRO A 12 -8.96 -16.81 17.20
N ASP A 13 -9.59 -16.29 18.26
CA ASP A 13 -8.95 -16.21 19.57
C ASP A 13 -8.95 -17.58 20.24
N ARG A 14 -7.78 -18.22 20.28
CA ARG A 14 -7.60 -19.57 20.83
C ARG A 14 -7.26 -19.58 22.32
N ARG A 15 -7.22 -18.41 22.97
CA ARG A 15 -6.95 -18.29 24.39
C ARG A 15 -8.17 -18.74 25.20
N ASP A 16 -7.95 -19.24 26.41
CA ASP A 16 -9.02 -19.54 27.36
C ASP A 16 -9.78 -18.25 27.70
N PRO A 17 -11.09 -18.13 27.37
CA PRO A 17 -11.86 -16.91 27.58
C PRO A 17 -11.88 -16.44 29.03
N SER A 18 -11.80 -17.36 30.00
CA SER A 18 -11.79 -17.03 31.43
C SER A 18 -10.50 -16.33 31.88
N ARG A 19 -9.44 -16.40 31.07
CA ARG A 19 -8.11 -15.83 31.35
C ARG A 19 -7.80 -14.61 30.48
N ILE A 20 -8.74 -14.15 29.66
CA ILE A 20 -8.52 -12.99 28.78
C ILE A 20 -8.67 -11.71 29.61
N VAL A 21 -7.54 -11.04 29.83
CA VAL A 21 -7.49 -9.69 30.41
C VAL A 21 -7.57 -8.60 29.34
N HIS A 22 -6.94 -8.86 28.18
CA HIS A 22 -6.90 -7.95 27.04
C HIS A 22 -7.57 -8.59 25.84
N PRO A 23 -8.74 -8.08 25.41
CA PRO A 23 -9.45 -8.62 24.26
C PRO A 23 -8.64 -8.35 22.99
N LEU A 24 -8.77 -9.23 22.00
CA LEU A 24 -7.98 -9.16 20.77
C LEU A 24 -8.09 -7.82 20.00
N PRO A 25 -9.28 -7.20 19.85
CA PRO A 25 -9.41 -5.88 19.23
C PRO A 25 -8.55 -4.80 19.89
N GLU A 26 -8.42 -4.84 21.23
CA GLU A 26 -7.63 -3.87 21.99
C GLU A 26 -6.14 -4.06 21.75
N ILE A 27 -5.66 -5.31 21.73
CA ILE A 27 -4.24 -5.62 21.45
C ILE A 27 -3.85 -5.13 20.05
N LEU A 28 -4.72 -5.38 19.06
CA LEU A 28 -4.49 -4.92 17.68
C LEU A 28 -4.51 -3.39 17.62
N LEU A 29 -5.51 -2.74 18.23
CA LEU A 29 -5.63 -1.28 18.20
C LEU A 29 -4.42 -0.61 18.87
N ALA A 30 -4.01 -1.05 20.06
CA ALA A 30 -2.84 -0.52 20.75
C ALA A 30 -1.57 -0.63 19.90
N ARG A 31 -1.38 -1.79 19.24
CA ARG A 31 -0.23 -2.02 18.36
C ARG A 31 -0.27 -1.13 17.11
N ILE A 32 -1.42 -0.99 16.47
CA ILE A 32 -1.58 -0.14 15.29
C ILE A 32 -1.34 1.34 15.64
N LEU A 33 -1.85 1.80 16.79
CA LEU A 33 -1.61 3.15 17.30
C LEU A 33 -0.13 3.39 17.61
N ALA A 34 0.55 2.39 18.20
CA ALA A 34 1.99 2.48 18.45
C ALA A 34 2.77 2.70 17.14
N ILE A 35 2.48 1.91 16.09
CA ILE A 35 3.11 2.08 14.76
C ILE A 35 2.77 3.46 14.17
N ALA A 36 1.51 3.91 14.24
CA ALA A 36 1.10 5.23 13.76
C ALA A 36 1.87 6.36 14.46
N CYS A 37 2.19 6.17 15.74
CA CYS A 37 3.02 7.05 16.55
C CYS A 37 4.54 6.83 16.38
N GLY A 38 4.99 5.95 15.49
CA GLY A 38 6.42 5.71 15.23
C GLY A 38 7.11 4.85 16.29
N TYR A 39 6.39 3.89 16.87
CA TYR A 39 6.91 2.85 17.74
C TYR A 39 6.76 1.49 17.03
N GLU A 40 7.63 1.23 16.06
CA GLU A 40 7.50 0.14 15.09
C GLU A 40 7.84 -1.25 15.64
N ASP A 41 8.56 -1.37 16.77
CA ASP A 41 9.04 -2.66 17.28
C ASP A 41 8.21 -3.25 18.43
N ALA A 42 7.19 -2.52 18.90
CA ALA A 42 6.39 -2.86 20.07
C ALA A 42 7.13 -2.82 21.41
N ASP A 43 8.45 -2.63 21.43
CA ASP A 43 9.29 -2.54 22.64
C ASP A 43 8.85 -1.40 23.57
N ASP A 44 8.41 -0.29 23.01
CA ASP A 44 7.88 0.84 23.79
C ASP A 44 6.56 0.53 24.50
N LEU A 45 5.85 -0.56 24.15
CA LEU A 45 4.55 -0.88 24.77
C LEU A 45 4.66 -1.18 26.27
N ASP A 46 5.82 -1.60 26.77
CA ASP A 46 6.00 -1.76 28.21
C ASP A 46 5.97 -0.42 28.96
N HIS A 47 6.33 0.68 28.28
CA HIS A 47 6.17 2.03 28.79
C HIS A 47 4.80 2.64 28.42
N LEU A 48 4.39 2.53 27.16
CA LEU A 48 3.15 3.11 26.65
C LEU A 48 1.89 2.49 27.25
N ARG A 49 1.97 1.29 27.83
CA ARG A 49 0.79 0.64 28.44
C ARG A 49 0.18 1.41 29.61
N VAL A 50 0.96 2.25 30.28
CA VAL A 50 0.49 3.13 31.36
C VAL A 50 0.24 4.56 30.87
N ASP A 51 0.56 4.88 29.61
CA ASP A 51 0.37 6.22 29.07
C ASP A 51 -1.14 6.56 29.00
N PRO A 52 -1.57 7.69 29.58
CA PRO A 52 -2.98 8.02 29.69
C PRO A 52 -3.64 8.27 28.33
N ALA A 53 -2.88 8.75 27.33
CA ALA A 53 -3.42 8.99 25.99
C ALA A 53 -3.62 7.67 25.23
N PHE A 54 -2.68 6.74 25.34
CA PHE A 54 -2.80 5.40 24.77
C PHE A 54 -3.92 4.59 25.41
N LYS A 55 -4.05 4.64 26.75
CA LYS A 55 -5.18 4.04 27.47
C LYS A 55 -6.50 4.59 26.94
N LEU A 56 -6.63 5.92 26.86
CA LEU A 56 -7.83 6.57 26.34
C LEU A 56 -8.13 6.20 24.89
N ALA A 57 -7.13 6.19 24.01
CA ALA A 57 -7.28 5.84 22.61
C ALA A 57 -7.73 4.38 22.40
N CYS A 58 -7.45 3.51 23.37
CA CYS A 58 -7.92 2.12 23.42
C CYS A 58 -9.24 1.95 24.19
N GLY A 59 -9.93 3.04 24.54
CA GLY A 59 -11.21 3.00 25.25
C GLY A 59 -11.11 2.73 26.76
N ARG A 60 -9.93 2.95 27.37
CA ARG A 60 -9.72 2.81 28.81
C ARG A 60 -9.65 4.16 29.52
N LEU A 61 -10.13 4.18 30.75
CA LEU A 61 -9.97 5.33 31.64
C LEU A 61 -8.46 5.57 31.92
N PRO A 62 -7.97 6.80 31.79
CA PRO A 62 -6.54 7.09 31.84
C PRO A 62 -5.94 6.85 33.23
N ASP A 63 -6.65 7.20 34.31
CA ASP A 63 -6.15 7.12 35.68
C ASP A 63 -6.64 5.82 36.36
N SER A 64 -7.96 5.60 36.40
CA SER A 64 -8.56 4.46 37.13
C SER A 64 -8.65 3.18 36.32
N GLY A 65 -8.56 3.28 34.99
CA GLY A 65 -8.64 2.12 34.10
C GLY A 65 -7.40 1.24 34.22
N ARG A 66 -7.57 -0.08 34.06
CA ARG A 66 -6.44 -1.02 34.02
C ARG A 66 -5.51 -0.65 32.86
N ASP A 67 -4.21 -0.77 33.07
CA ASP A 67 -3.18 -0.56 32.03
C ASP A 67 -3.40 -1.45 30.82
N LEU A 68 -2.81 -1.08 29.68
CA LEU A 68 -2.81 -1.90 28.47
C LEU A 68 -1.86 -3.10 28.61
N MET A 69 -1.82 -3.91 27.56
CA MET A 69 -1.00 -5.10 27.48
C MET A 69 0.50 -4.76 27.34
N SER A 70 1.35 -5.62 27.88
CA SER A 70 2.81 -5.54 27.73
C SER A 70 3.29 -6.00 26.35
N GLN A 71 4.53 -5.67 26.00
CA GLN A 71 5.15 -6.07 24.73
C GLN A 71 5.09 -7.59 24.48
N PRO A 72 5.37 -8.49 25.45
CA PRO A 72 5.31 -9.93 25.20
C PRO A 72 3.91 -10.43 24.83
N THR A 73 2.86 -9.69 25.18
CA THR A 73 1.49 -10.03 24.77
C THR A 73 1.26 -9.72 23.29
N VAL A 74 1.80 -8.60 22.81
CA VAL A 74 1.74 -8.23 21.39
C VAL A 74 2.59 -9.17 20.54
N SER A 75 3.82 -9.45 20.97
CA SER A 75 4.72 -10.35 20.25
C SER A 75 4.13 -11.76 20.08
N ARG A 76 3.46 -12.30 21.12
CA ARG A 76 2.72 -13.56 21.01
C ARG A 76 1.57 -13.46 20.02
N LEU A 77 0.84 -12.34 20.02
CA LEU A 77 -0.23 -12.13 19.05
C LEU A 77 0.29 -12.10 17.61
N GLU A 78 1.34 -11.32 17.32
CA GLU A 78 1.89 -11.21 15.96
C GLU A 78 2.32 -12.56 15.38
N ASN A 79 2.73 -13.50 16.26
CA ASN A 79 3.17 -14.85 15.88
C ASN A 79 2.04 -15.91 15.90
N THR A 80 0.81 -15.55 16.27
CA THR A 80 -0.32 -16.51 16.37
C THR A 80 -1.03 -16.80 15.04
N PRO A 81 -1.33 -15.82 14.17
CA PRO A 81 -2.08 -16.05 12.93
C PRO A 81 -1.42 -17.06 11.99
N GLY A 82 -2.20 -18.04 11.52
CA GLY A 82 -1.79 -18.95 10.47
C GLY A 82 -2.11 -18.41 9.07
N LEU A 83 -1.70 -19.14 8.02
CA LEU A 83 -1.93 -18.74 6.62
C LEU A 83 -3.40 -18.42 6.30
N ARG A 84 -4.35 -19.20 6.85
CA ARG A 84 -5.79 -18.96 6.62
C ARG A 84 -6.26 -17.65 7.25
N ASP A 85 -5.76 -17.33 8.43
CA ASP A 85 -6.09 -16.10 9.15
C ASP A 85 -5.51 -14.88 8.41
N LEU A 86 -4.27 -14.98 7.93
CA LEU A 86 -3.62 -13.95 7.11
C LEU A 86 -4.34 -13.69 5.77
N ILE A 87 -4.86 -14.75 5.12
CA ILE A 87 -5.68 -14.59 3.91
C ILE A 87 -6.97 -13.81 4.24
N ARG A 88 -7.58 -14.04 5.40
CA ARG A 88 -8.78 -13.30 5.83
C ARG A 88 -8.43 -11.85 6.17
N LEU A 89 -7.31 -11.60 6.85
CA LEU A 89 -6.80 -10.26 7.13
C LEU A 89 -6.54 -9.47 5.84
N GLY A 90 -5.94 -10.11 4.82
CA GLY A 90 -5.79 -9.50 3.50
C GLY A 90 -7.12 -9.12 2.84
N ARG A 91 -8.20 -9.87 3.09
CA ARG A 91 -9.56 -9.48 2.64
C ARG A 91 -10.09 -8.30 3.42
N VAL A 92 -9.85 -8.22 4.73
CA VAL A 92 -10.23 -7.06 5.55
C VAL A 92 -9.58 -5.79 5.02
N LEU A 93 -8.32 -5.83 4.55
CA LEU A 93 -7.69 -4.67 3.91
C LEU A 93 -8.41 -4.23 2.62
N VAL A 94 -8.84 -5.19 1.79
CA VAL A 94 -9.65 -4.89 0.60
C VAL A 94 -11.04 -4.35 0.99
N ASP A 95 -11.66 -4.89 2.04
CA ASP A 95 -12.94 -4.43 2.55
C ASP A 95 -12.83 -2.98 3.08
N LEU A 96 -11.73 -2.64 3.76
CA LEU A 96 -11.42 -1.28 4.21
C LEU A 96 -11.26 -0.33 3.01
N TYR A 97 -10.51 -0.75 1.98
CA TYR A 97 -10.40 0.01 0.75
C TYR A 97 -11.76 0.26 0.10
N CYS A 98 -12.58 -0.78 -0.04
CA CYS A 98 -13.88 -0.63 -0.70
C CYS A 98 -14.84 0.26 0.11
N ALA A 99 -14.84 0.14 1.44
CA ALA A 99 -15.67 0.93 2.34
C ALA A 99 -15.20 2.40 2.49
N SER A 100 -13.99 2.74 2.02
CA SER A 100 -13.48 4.12 2.06
C SER A 100 -14.12 5.04 1.00
N TYR A 101 -14.87 4.46 0.06
CA TYR A 101 -15.64 5.19 -0.93
C TYR A 101 -17.09 5.34 -0.48
N ALA A 102 -17.67 6.53 -0.67
CA ALA A 102 -19.08 6.78 -0.34
C ALA A 102 -20.05 5.97 -1.22
N ALA A 103 -19.66 5.69 -2.46
CA ALA A 103 -20.36 4.83 -3.40
C ALA A 103 -19.34 4.11 -4.31
N PRO A 104 -19.70 2.94 -4.89
CA PRO A 104 -18.83 2.26 -5.86
C PRO A 104 -18.40 3.21 -6.99
N PRO A 105 -17.09 3.41 -7.23
CA PRO A 105 -16.62 4.28 -8.29
C PRO A 105 -16.90 3.66 -9.67
N ALA A 106 -17.01 4.48 -10.72
CA ALA A 106 -17.21 3.97 -12.08
C ALA A 106 -15.99 3.15 -12.58
N ALA A 107 -14.79 3.60 -12.23
CA ALA A 107 -13.55 2.93 -12.56
C ALA A 107 -12.48 3.14 -11.48
N VAL A 108 -11.57 2.18 -11.35
CA VAL A 108 -10.35 2.29 -10.51
C VAL A 108 -9.13 1.76 -11.26
N THR A 109 -7.98 2.37 -11.01
CA THR A 109 -6.67 1.88 -11.45
C THR A 109 -5.88 1.44 -10.22
N LEU A 110 -5.43 0.19 -10.24
CA LEU A 110 -4.67 -0.43 -9.16
C LEU A 110 -3.23 -0.63 -9.61
N ASP A 111 -2.32 0.04 -8.93
CA ASP A 111 -0.90 -0.11 -9.12
C ASP A 111 -0.38 -1.29 -8.32
N ILE A 112 0.19 -2.26 -9.02
CA ILE A 112 0.87 -3.40 -8.42
C ILE A 112 2.38 -3.22 -8.59
N ASP A 113 3.10 -3.26 -7.48
CA ASP A 113 4.55 -3.22 -7.45
C ASP A 113 5.11 -4.17 -6.38
N ASP A 114 6.36 -4.60 -6.52
CA ASP A 114 7.10 -5.19 -5.40
C ASP A 114 8.29 -4.33 -4.99
N THR A 115 8.77 -4.56 -3.77
CA THR A 115 9.80 -3.70 -3.19
C THR A 115 10.79 -4.52 -2.37
N CYS A 116 12.08 -4.22 -2.49
CA CYS A 116 13.12 -4.93 -1.75
C CYS A 116 13.00 -4.65 -0.25
N ASP A 117 12.75 -5.68 0.53
CA ASP A 117 12.73 -5.64 1.99
C ASP A 117 13.92 -6.48 2.50
N VAL A 118 14.99 -5.78 2.89
CA VAL A 118 16.28 -6.41 3.25
C VAL A 118 16.14 -7.17 4.55
N VAL A 119 16.56 -8.43 4.53
CA VAL A 119 16.42 -9.32 5.67
C VAL A 119 17.68 -9.29 6.51
N HIS A 120 17.51 -9.00 7.79
CA HIS A 120 18.56 -9.15 8.80
C HIS A 120 18.42 -10.49 9.52
N GLY A 121 19.54 -11.21 9.63
CA GLY A 121 19.61 -12.54 10.25
C GLY A 121 19.08 -13.67 9.36
N GLN A 122 18.88 -14.85 9.95
CA GLN A 122 18.43 -16.05 9.24
C GLN A 122 16.91 -16.22 9.35
N GLN A 123 16.17 -15.57 8.46
CA GLN A 123 14.71 -15.70 8.39
C GLN A 123 14.27 -16.66 7.27
N GLN A 124 13.19 -17.41 7.52
CA GLN A 124 12.61 -18.29 6.51
C GLN A 124 12.09 -17.50 5.31
N LEU A 125 12.13 -18.10 4.11
CA LEU A 125 11.76 -17.48 2.81
C LEU A 125 12.64 -16.30 2.34
N SER A 126 13.65 -15.91 3.10
CA SER A 126 14.63 -14.91 2.64
C SER A 126 15.52 -15.52 1.56
N LEU A 127 15.51 -14.93 0.36
CA LEU A 127 16.28 -15.40 -0.79
C LEU A 127 17.23 -14.31 -1.24
N PHE A 128 18.40 -14.72 -1.75
CA PHE A 128 19.31 -13.78 -2.41
C PHE A 128 18.70 -13.34 -3.74
N ASN A 129 18.69 -12.03 -3.98
CA ASN A 129 18.21 -11.43 -5.20
C ASN A 129 19.33 -10.65 -5.89
N ALA A 130 19.81 -11.15 -7.03
CA ALA A 130 20.93 -10.55 -7.74
C ALA A 130 20.64 -9.15 -8.32
N HIS A 131 19.37 -8.76 -8.52
CA HIS A 131 19.03 -7.41 -8.98
C HIS A 131 19.24 -6.37 -7.87
N HIS A 132 18.93 -6.74 -6.62
CA HIS A 132 19.12 -5.89 -5.45
C HIS A 132 20.46 -6.10 -4.76
N ASP A 133 21.20 -7.14 -5.14
CA ASP A 133 22.43 -7.61 -4.48
C ASP A 133 22.26 -7.85 -2.97
N GLU A 134 21.08 -8.33 -2.58
CA GLU A 134 20.68 -8.44 -1.18
C GLU A 134 19.96 -9.75 -0.90
N ARG A 135 19.98 -10.19 0.37
CA ARG A 135 19.05 -11.21 0.85
C ARG A 135 17.79 -10.53 1.34
N CYS A 136 16.68 -10.75 0.65
CA CYS A 136 15.48 -9.97 0.88
C CYS A 136 14.18 -10.78 0.79
N PHE A 137 13.10 -10.14 1.23
CA PHE A 137 11.75 -10.38 0.74
C PHE A 137 11.43 -9.42 -0.41
N LEU A 138 10.42 -9.76 -1.20
CA LEU A 138 9.84 -8.87 -2.22
C LEU A 138 8.33 -8.75 -1.99
N PRO A 139 7.87 -8.07 -0.92
CA PRO A 139 6.44 -7.89 -0.69
C PRO A 139 5.78 -7.19 -1.88
N ILE A 140 4.64 -7.71 -2.31
CA ILE A 140 3.77 -7.02 -3.27
C ILE A 140 3.00 -5.96 -2.51
N HIS A 141 3.02 -4.74 -3.04
CA HIS A 141 2.18 -3.64 -2.62
C HIS A 141 1.19 -3.30 -3.73
N VAL A 142 -0.09 -3.17 -3.36
CA VAL A 142 -1.14 -2.71 -4.27
C VAL A 142 -1.75 -1.42 -3.74
N TYR A 143 -1.76 -0.38 -4.58
CA TYR A 143 -2.32 0.92 -4.24
C TYR A 143 -3.34 1.37 -5.28
N ASP A 144 -4.33 2.13 -4.81
CA ASP A 144 -5.06 3.09 -5.62
C ASP A 144 -4.36 4.44 -5.46
N THR A 145 -3.52 4.79 -6.43
CA THR A 145 -2.66 5.99 -6.32
C THR A 145 -3.45 7.29 -6.42
N ALA A 146 -4.62 7.28 -7.05
CA ALA A 146 -5.46 8.47 -7.19
C ALA A 146 -5.93 8.98 -5.83
N THR A 147 -6.12 8.07 -4.87
CA THR A 147 -6.57 8.37 -3.51
C THR A 147 -5.52 8.07 -2.44
N SER A 148 -4.31 7.65 -2.84
CA SER A 148 -3.25 7.18 -1.93
C SER A 148 -3.67 6.00 -1.03
N ARG A 149 -4.68 5.23 -1.42
CA ARG A 149 -5.25 4.19 -0.55
C ARG A 149 -4.53 2.85 -0.76
N PRO A 150 -4.01 2.21 0.32
CA PRO A 150 -3.46 0.87 0.23
C PRO A 150 -4.58 -0.16 0.10
N VAL A 151 -4.44 -1.10 -0.84
CA VAL A 151 -5.48 -2.08 -1.16
C VAL A 151 -5.11 -3.48 -0.66
N ALA A 152 -3.89 -3.94 -0.96
CA ALA A 152 -3.42 -5.26 -0.55
C ALA A 152 -1.89 -5.28 -0.42
N MET A 153 -1.39 -5.93 0.63
CA MET A 153 0.04 -6.10 0.90
C MET A 153 0.35 -7.58 1.16
N ILE A 154 1.26 -8.17 0.38
CA ILE A 154 1.52 -9.61 0.38
C ILE A 154 3.01 -9.87 0.47
N LEU A 155 3.47 -10.39 1.61
CA LEU A 155 4.84 -10.85 1.81
C LEU A 155 5.17 -11.99 0.84
N ARG A 156 6.34 -11.91 0.23
CA ARG A 156 6.83 -12.91 -0.72
C ARG A 156 8.32 -13.15 -0.53
N PRO A 157 8.80 -14.36 -0.90
CA PRO A 157 10.24 -14.60 -1.01
C PRO A 157 10.92 -13.61 -1.97
N GLY A 158 12.21 -13.35 -1.78
CA GLY A 158 13.04 -12.45 -2.59
C GLY A 158 13.30 -12.90 -4.03
N LYS A 159 12.31 -13.49 -4.71
CA LYS A 159 12.36 -13.89 -6.11
C LYS A 159 11.25 -13.23 -6.91
N THR A 160 11.50 -13.01 -8.20
CA THR A 160 10.49 -12.57 -9.17
C THR A 160 9.30 -13.55 -9.19
N PRO A 161 8.05 -13.06 -9.23
CA PRO A 161 6.90 -13.94 -9.22
C PRO A 161 6.75 -14.66 -10.57
N SER A 162 6.32 -15.91 -10.52
CA SER A 162 5.86 -16.66 -11.69
C SER A 162 4.51 -16.13 -12.17
N GLY A 163 4.17 -16.35 -13.44
CA GLY A 163 2.87 -15.94 -13.97
C GLY A 163 1.68 -16.57 -13.25
N ARG A 164 1.82 -17.82 -12.78
CA ARG A 164 0.82 -18.48 -11.92
C ARG A 164 0.62 -17.76 -10.58
N GLU A 165 1.70 -17.32 -9.95
CA GLU A 165 1.63 -16.53 -8.70
C GLU A 165 0.92 -15.18 -8.97
N VAL A 166 1.35 -14.43 -9.99
CA VAL A 166 0.74 -13.14 -10.36
C VAL A 166 -0.76 -13.30 -10.66
N ARG A 167 -1.12 -14.22 -11.55
CA ARG A 167 -2.53 -14.55 -11.85
C ARG A 167 -3.31 -14.90 -10.58
N GLY A 168 -2.71 -15.68 -9.69
CA GLY A 168 -3.32 -16.09 -8.42
C GLY A 168 -3.63 -14.90 -7.52
N HIS A 169 -2.73 -13.91 -7.45
CA HIS A 169 -2.91 -12.68 -6.69
C HIS A 169 -3.99 -11.78 -7.30
N LEU A 170 -3.89 -11.47 -8.60
CA LEU A 170 -4.88 -10.64 -9.30
C LEU A 170 -6.29 -11.21 -9.20
N ARG A 171 -6.44 -12.52 -9.43
CA ARG A 171 -7.73 -13.21 -9.30
C ARG A 171 -8.35 -13.06 -7.91
N ARG A 172 -7.55 -13.18 -6.85
CA ARG A 172 -8.05 -13.06 -5.47
C ARG A 172 -8.42 -11.61 -5.14
N LEU A 173 -7.59 -10.66 -5.55
CA LEU A 173 -7.79 -9.23 -5.34
C LEU A 173 -9.06 -8.75 -6.06
N VAL A 174 -9.14 -8.94 -7.37
CA VAL A 174 -10.29 -8.50 -8.18
C VAL A 174 -11.58 -9.16 -7.71
N ARG A 175 -11.55 -10.46 -7.37
CA ARG A 175 -12.73 -11.14 -6.81
C ARG A 175 -13.17 -10.57 -5.47
N ALA A 176 -12.25 -10.08 -4.64
CA ALA A 176 -12.62 -9.44 -3.38
C ALA A 176 -13.26 -8.07 -3.63
N ILE A 177 -12.67 -7.25 -4.52
CA ILE A 177 -13.22 -5.94 -4.90
C ILE A 177 -14.61 -6.08 -5.53
N ARG A 178 -14.79 -7.00 -6.50
CA ARG A 178 -16.08 -7.20 -7.19
C ARG A 178 -17.24 -7.65 -6.29
N ARG A 179 -16.98 -8.13 -5.07
CA ARG A 179 -18.04 -8.40 -4.10
C ARG A 179 -18.69 -7.13 -3.57
N HIS A 180 -17.92 -6.04 -3.51
CA HIS A 180 -18.39 -4.71 -3.14
C HIS A 180 -18.83 -3.93 -4.38
N TRP A 181 -18.08 -4.07 -5.47
CA TRP A 181 -18.17 -3.24 -6.65
C TRP A 181 -18.34 -4.10 -7.92
N PRO A 182 -19.54 -4.68 -8.14
CA PRO A 182 -19.75 -5.67 -9.20
C PRO A 182 -19.59 -5.09 -10.62
N THR A 183 -19.82 -3.79 -10.79
CA THR A 183 -19.83 -3.10 -12.10
C THR A 183 -18.69 -2.11 -12.30
N THR A 184 -17.82 -1.91 -11.30
CA THR A 184 -16.68 -0.99 -11.42
C THR A 184 -15.65 -1.54 -12.40
N ALA A 185 -15.25 -0.72 -13.37
CA ALA A 185 -14.16 -1.06 -14.28
C ALA A 185 -12.83 -1.06 -13.52
N ILE A 186 -12.04 -2.13 -13.64
CA ILE A 186 -10.77 -2.28 -12.92
C ILE A 186 -9.63 -2.31 -13.94
N THR A 187 -8.66 -1.42 -13.76
CA THR A 187 -7.39 -1.41 -14.51
C THR A 187 -6.25 -1.83 -13.60
N ILE A 188 -5.42 -2.79 -14.02
CA ILE A 188 -4.18 -3.15 -13.31
C ILE A 188 -2.99 -2.50 -14.02
N ARG A 189 -2.17 -1.77 -13.29
CA ARG A 189 -0.96 -1.14 -13.80
C ARG A 189 0.26 -1.65 -13.04
N GLY A 190 1.32 -2.02 -13.73
CA GLY A 190 2.51 -2.59 -13.07
C GLY A 190 3.72 -2.72 -14.00
N ASP A 191 4.87 -3.08 -13.43
CA ASP A 191 6.07 -3.35 -14.21
C ASP A 191 6.00 -4.67 -14.98
N GLY A 192 6.95 -4.89 -15.89
CA GLY A 192 6.89 -6.00 -16.83
C GLY A 192 6.98 -7.40 -16.22
N HIS A 193 7.46 -7.53 -14.99
CA HIS A 193 7.41 -8.81 -14.29
C HIS A 193 6.00 -9.21 -13.83
N TYR A 194 5.04 -8.27 -13.82
CA TYR A 194 3.60 -8.52 -13.66
C TYR A 194 2.88 -8.77 -14.99
N GLY A 195 3.44 -8.29 -16.12
CA GLY A 195 2.99 -8.55 -17.49
C GLY A 195 3.23 -9.98 -17.98
N ARG A 196 2.99 -10.99 -17.14
CA ARG A 196 3.13 -12.41 -17.49
C ARG A 196 1.94 -12.89 -18.32
N PRO A 197 2.13 -13.83 -19.27
CA PRO A 197 1.03 -14.29 -20.13
C PRO A 197 -0.15 -14.81 -19.32
N GLU A 198 0.07 -15.59 -18.25
CA GLU A 198 -1.02 -16.10 -17.42
C GLU A 198 -1.80 -15.01 -16.69
N ALA A 199 -1.17 -13.88 -16.40
CA ALA A 199 -1.82 -12.72 -15.78
C ALA A 199 -2.64 -11.94 -16.82
N MET A 200 -2.05 -11.67 -17.99
CA MET A 200 -2.73 -10.97 -19.08
C MET A 200 -3.91 -11.77 -19.63
N ASP A 201 -3.73 -13.07 -19.90
CA ASP A 201 -4.80 -13.98 -20.35
C ASP A 201 -5.96 -13.96 -19.33
N TRP A 202 -5.63 -14.00 -18.03
CA TRP A 202 -6.66 -13.96 -16.99
C TRP A 202 -7.39 -12.62 -16.94
N CYS A 203 -6.68 -11.50 -17.09
CA CYS A 203 -7.31 -10.18 -17.13
C CYS A 203 -8.28 -10.05 -18.31
N GLU A 204 -7.87 -10.51 -19.50
CA GLU A 204 -8.71 -10.54 -20.71
C GLU A 204 -9.95 -11.41 -20.51
N ASP A 205 -9.80 -12.62 -19.96
CA ASP A 205 -10.90 -13.55 -19.71
C ASP A 205 -11.87 -13.07 -18.62
N ASN A 206 -11.53 -12.01 -17.87
CA ASN A 206 -12.29 -11.54 -16.71
C ASN A 206 -12.68 -10.06 -16.81
N ASP A 207 -12.59 -9.42 -17.97
CA ASP A 207 -12.94 -8.01 -18.17
C ASP A 207 -12.18 -7.08 -17.19
N VAL A 208 -10.86 -7.26 -17.15
CA VAL A 208 -9.94 -6.42 -16.38
C VAL A 208 -9.00 -5.77 -17.38
N ALA A 209 -8.99 -4.44 -17.40
CA ALA A 209 -8.02 -3.69 -18.20
C ALA A 209 -6.63 -3.82 -17.57
N TYR A 210 -5.58 -3.76 -18.36
CA TYR A 210 -4.22 -3.69 -17.84
C TYR A 210 -3.29 -2.84 -18.69
N VAL A 211 -2.25 -2.31 -18.06
CA VAL A 211 -1.09 -1.75 -18.74
C VAL A 211 0.16 -2.15 -17.98
N PHE A 212 1.02 -2.94 -18.63
CA PHE A 212 2.26 -3.43 -18.04
C PHE A 212 3.46 -2.96 -18.82
N GLY A 213 4.56 -2.68 -18.12
CA GLY A 213 5.86 -2.54 -18.78
C GLY A 213 6.18 -3.77 -19.63
N LEU A 214 6.88 -3.60 -20.75
CA LEU A 214 7.27 -4.70 -21.61
C LEU A 214 8.76 -4.59 -21.95
N THR A 215 9.49 -5.68 -21.75
CA THR A 215 10.90 -5.75 -22.14
C THR A 215 11.00 -5.73 -23.67
N GLY A 216 11.83 -4.82 -24.20
CA GLY A 216 12.10 -4.73 -25.63
C GLY A 216 12.74 -6.02 -26.15
N THR A 217 12.28 -6.47 -27.32
CA THR A 217 12.88 -7.60 -28.06
C THR A 217 13.30 -7.13 -29.44
N LYS A 218 14.24 -7.83 -30.11
CA LYS A 218 14.66 -7.47 -31.47
C LYS A 218 13.48 -7.35 -32.44
N SER A 219 12.48 -8.22 -32.31
CA SER A 219 11.28 -8.19 -33.15
C SER A 219 10.32 -7.04 -32.80
N LEU A 220 10.27 -6.59 -31.54
CA LEU A 220 9.56 -5.36 -31.17
C LEU A 220 10.28 -4.12 -31.70
N THR A 221 11.59 -4.04 -31.52
CA THR A 221 12.41 -2.92 -32.01
C THR A 221 12.27 -2.78 -33.52
N ALA A 222 12.35 -3.86 -34.28
CA ALA A 222 12.17 -3.83 -35.73
C ALA A 222 10.80 -3.26 -36.16
N LYS A 223 9.75 -3.45 -35.36
CA LYS A 223 8.40 -2.94 -35.68
C LYS A 223 8.25 -1.43 -35.48
N VAL A 224 9.02 -0.86 -34.55
CA VAL A 224 8.97 0.58 -34.25
C VAL A 224 10.14 1.35 -34.86
N GLU A 225 11.06 0.65 -35.53
CA GLU A 225 12.25 1.23 -36.15
C GLU A 225 11.94 2.36 -37.14
N PRO A 226 10.90 2.30 -38.01
CA PRO A 226 10.59 3.42 -38.90
C PRO A 226 10.30 4.73 -38.14
N THR A 227 9.53 4.64 -37.04
CA THR A 227 9.25 5.79 -36.18
C THR A 227 10.49 6.22 -35.41
N ALA A 228 11.31 5.26 -34.96
CA ALA A 228 12.53 5.55 -34.24
C ALA A 228 13.59 6.23 -35.12
N ASP A 229 13.75 5.81 -36.37
CA ASP A 229 14.63 6.45 -37.35
C ASP A 229 14.19 7.87 -37.63
N HIS A 230 12.89 8.09 -37.83
CA HIS A 230 12.34 9.44 -37.99
C HIS A 230 12.70 10.35 -36.80
N ILE A 231 12.49 9.89 -35.57
CA ILE A 231 12.81 10.65 -34.34
C ILE A 231 14.33 10.90 -34.21
N ARG A 232 15.18 9.94 -34.59
CA ARG A 232 16.64 10.12 -34.61
C ARG A 232 17.06 11.20 -35.60
N VAL A 233 16.50 11.16 -36.81
CA VAL A 233 16.77 12.15 -37.87
C VAL A 233 16.28 13.53 -37.45
N GLU A 234 15.07 13.64 -36.91
CA GLU A 234 14.52 14.90 -36.41
C GLU A 234 15.42 15.52 -35.33
N ARG A 235 15.86 14.73 -34.34
CA ARG A 235 16.79 15.20 -33.30
C ARG A 235 18.09 15.72 -33.90
N ALA A 236 18.65 14.99 -34.87
CA ALA A 236 19.90 15.35 -35.52
C ALA A 236 19.77 16.65 -36.34
N LEU A 237 18.69 16.79 -37.11
CA LEU A 237 18.46 17.98 -37.96
C LEU A 237 18.09 19.23 -37.15
N SER A 238 17.30 19.06 -36.09
CA SER A 238 16.89 20.17 -35.22
C SER A 238 17.97 20.58 -34.20
N ASN A 239 19.02 19.77 -34.04
CA ASN A 239 20.08 19.95 -33.05
C ASN A 239 19.57 20.16 -31.61
N THR A 240 18.46 19.53 -31.27
CA THR A 240 17.87 19.57 -29.93
C THR A 240 18.51 18.54 -29.01
N ASP A 241 18.39 18.72 -27.69
CA ASP A 241 18.98 17.80 -26.71
C ASP A 241 18.24 16.45 -26.66
N ALA A 242 16.93 16.48 -26.83
CA ALA A 242 16.08 15.31 -26.91
C ALA A 242 14.86 15.57 -27.80
N VAL A 243 14.50 14.56 -28.59
CA VAL A 243 13.20 14.46 -29.27
C VAL A 243 12.52 13.21 -28.78
N ARG A 244 11.23 13.33 -28.43
CA ARG A 244 10.40 12.23 -27.96
C ARG A 244 9.23 12.04 -28.90
N GLY A 245 8.96 10.78 -29.24
CA GLY A 245 7.76 10.39 -29.97
C GLY A 245 7.24 9.05 -29.50
N PHE A 246 6.14 8.64 -30.12
CA PHE A 246 5.42 7.44 -29.74
C PHE A 246 5.07 6.61 -30.97
N ALA A 247 5.16 5.30 -30.82
CA ALA A 247 4.74 4.34 -31.83
C ALA A 247 3.75 3.35 -31.24
N GLU A 248 2.90 2.80 -32.10
CA GLU A 248 2.01 1.71 -31.75
C GLU A 248 2.28 0.52 -32.65
N THR A 249 2.20 -0.68 -32.07
CA THR A 249 2.27 -1.92 -32.82
C THR A 249 1.47 -3.03 -32.14
N THR A 250 1.35 -4.17 -32.80
CA THR A 250 0.83 -5.41 -32.18
C THR A 250 1.96 -6.41 -31.99
N HIS A 251 1.99 -7.11 -30.86
CA HIS A 251 3.03 -8.09 -30.56
C HIS A 251 2.47 -9.34 -29.88
N ALA A 252 3.10 -10.48 -30.17
CA ALA A 252 2.88 -11.74 -29.50
C ALA A 252 4.24 -12.43 -29.32
N ALA A 253 4.60 -12.75 -28.08
CA ALA A 253 5.69 -13.70 -27.85
C ALA A 253 5.18 -15.12 -28.10
N LYS A 254 6.08 -16.09 -28.34
CA LYS A 254 5.70 -17.50 -28.56
C LYS A 254 4.88 -18.10 -27.42
N SER A 255 5.06 -17.60 -26.20
CA SER A 255 4.34 -18.05 -25.00
C SER A 255 2.96 -17.40 -24.82
N TRP A 256 2.57 -16.47 -25.70
CA TRP A 256 1.31 -15.75 -25.59
C TRP A 256 0.22 -16.43 -26.41
N ARG A 257 -1.00 -16.44 -25.89
CA ARG A 257 -2.18 -16.95 -26.59
C ARG A 257 -2.58 -16.10 -27.80
N GLN A 258 -2.29 -14.79 -27.77
CA GLN A 258 -2.75 -13.84 -28.77
C GLN A 258 -1.83 -12.63 -28.95
N HIS A 259 -2.03 -11.91 -30.05
CA HIS A 259 -1.44 -10.59 -30.28
C HIS A 259 -2.09 -9.55 -29.39
N ARG A 260 -1.25 -8.70 -28.78
CA ARG A 260 -1.68 -7.60 -27.90
C ARG A 260 -1.18 -6.28 -28.43
N ARG A 261 -1.90 -5.21 -28.06
CA ARG A 261 -1.52 -3.83 -28.34
C ARG A 261 -0.27 -3.49 -27.53
N VAL A 262 0.70 -2.87 -28.19
CA VAL A 262 1.94 -2.40 -27.59
C VAL A 262 2.17 -0.95 -28.00
N ALA A 263 2.35 -0.07 -27.01
CA ALA A 263 2.80 1.29 -27.24
C ALA A 263 4.29 1.40 -26.89
N ALA A 264 5.04 2.16 -27.68
CA ALA A 264 6.45 2.43 -27.47
C ALA A 264 6.66 3.93 -27.28
N ARG A 265 7.33 4.31 -26.19
CA ARG A 265 7.88 5.65 -26.02
C ARG A 265 9.33 5.63 -26.50
N ILE A 266 9.58 6.41 -27.53
CA ILE A 266 10.88 6.49 -28.20
C ILE A 266 11.46 7.87 -27.90
N GLU A 267 12.65 7.90 -27.31
CA GLU A 267 13.35 9.13 -27.00
C GLU A 267 14.76 9.08 -27.57
N ALA A 268 15.04 9.95 -28.54
CA ALA A 268 16.39 10.16 -29.04
C ALA A 268 17.02 11.30 -28.25
N THR A 269 18.12 11.03 -27.58
CA THR A 269 18.94 12.01 -26.86
C THR A 269 20.33 12.08 -27.49
N ARG A 270 21.15 13.06 -27.08
CA ARG A 270 22.58 13.11 -27.44
C ARG A 270 23.35 11.81 -27.14
N LEU A 271 22.91 11.04 -26.14
CA LEU A 271 23.54 9.78 -25.71
C LEU A 271 23.06 8.55 -26.49
N GLY A 272 22.05 8.69 -27.35
CA GLY A 272 21.49 7.60 -28.14
C GLY A 272 19.98 7.49 -27.98
N LEU A 273 19.46 6.32 -28.34
CA LEU A 273 18.03 6.03 -28.44
C LEU A 273 17.57 5.20 -27.25
N ASP A 274 16.57 5.69 -26.50
CA ASP A 274 15.90 4.95 -25.42
C ASP A 274 14.45 4.61 -25.83
N ILE A 275 14.18 3.32 -26.07
CA ILE A 275 12.84 2.82 -26.39
C ILE A 275 12.29 2.02 -25.23
N ARG A 276 11.15 2.44 -24.71
CA ARG A 276 10.42 1.76 -23.64
C ARG A 276 9.06 1.31 -24.14
N TYR A 277 8.67 0.09 -23.83
CA TYR A 277 7.42 -0.51 -24.31
C TYR A 277 6.45 -0.74 -23.16
N VAL A 278 5.16 -0.64 -23.47
CA VAL A 278 4.07 -1.08 -22.60
C VAL A 278 3.11 -1.96 -23.39
N VAL A 279 2.58 -3.01 -22.75
CA VAL A 279 1.56 -3.91 -23.32
C VAL A 279 0.23 -3.69 -22.63
N THR A 280 -0.85 -3.69 -23.39
CA THR A 280 -2.20 -3.43 -22.88
C THR A 280 -3.29 -4.18 -23.67
N ASN A 281 -4.44 -4.40 -23.03
CA ASN A 281 -5.70 -4.78 -23.69
C ASN A 281 -6.67 -3.58 -23.85
N ILE A 282 -6.28 -2.36 -23.47
CA ILE A 282 -7.09 -1.15 -23.66
C ILE A 282 -7.08 -0.79 -25.15
N ALA A 283 -8.26 -0.76 -25.77
CA ALA A 283 -8.41 -0.57 -27.22
C ALA A 283 -8.34 0.90 -27.67
N THR A 284 -8.59 1.86 -26.77
CA THR A 284 -8.74 3.29 -27.08
C THR A 284 -7.57 4.13 -26.58
N GLY A 285 -7.51 5.41 -26.98
CA GLY A 285 -6.45 6.36 -26.60
C GLY A 285 -5.25 6.31 -27.53
N THR A 286 -4.44 7.37 -27.56
CA THR A 286 -3.19 7.40 -28.36
C THR A 286 -2.07 6.64 -27.65
N PRO A 287 -1.02 6.16 -28.36
CA PRO A 287 0.14 5.56 -27.71
C PRO A 287 0.86 6.54 -26.75
N GLU A 288 0.78 7.84 -27.03
CA GLU A 288 1.23 8.89 -26.13
C GLU A 288 0.43 8.90 -24.82
N TRP A 289 -0.89 8.98 -24.87
CA TRP A 289 -1.73 8.96 -23.68
C TRP A 289 -1.54 7.67 -22.88
N LEU A 290 -1.48 6.51 -23.54
CA LEU A 290 -1.25 5.22 -22.89
C LEU A 290 0.05 5.20 -22.10
N TYR A 291 1.13 5.75 -22.66
CA TYR A 291 2.43 5.73 -22.01
C TYR A 291 2.58 6.88 -21.00
N ALA A 292 2.40 8.13 -21.44
CA ALA A 292 2.74 9.32 -20.68
C ALA A 292 1.72 9.62 -19.56
N GLU A 293 0.43 9.43 -19.83
CA GLU A 293 -0.63 9.75 -18.86
C GLU A 293 -1.02 8.51 -18.05
N LEU A 294 -1.32 7.41 -18.74
CA LEU A 294 -1.80 6.20 -18.07
C LEU A 294 -0.67 5.38 -17.44
N TYR A 295 0.39 5.03 -18.17
CA TYR A 295 1.43 4.16 -17.60
C TYR A 295 2.37 4.90 -16.63
N CYS A 296 2.86 6.09 -16.97
CA CYS A 296 3.83 6.80 -16.14
C CYS A 296 3.28 7.26 -14.77
N ALA A 297 1.95 7.41 -14.63
CA ALA A 297 1.35 7.66 -13.33
C ALA A 297 1.58 6.52 -12.32
N ARG A 298 2.06 5.34 -12.75
CA ARG A 298 2.56 4.26 -11.88
C ARG A 298 3.65 4.72 -10.93
N GLY A 299 4.46 5.72 -11.31
CA GLY A 299 5.52 6.26 -10.46
C GLY A 299 5.03 6.75 -9.09
N GLN A 300 3.73 7.07 -8.95
CA GLN A 300 3.16 7.40 -7.65
C GLN A 300 3.11 6.21 -6.69
N ALA A 301 2.95 4.99 -7.18
CA ALA A 301 2.98 3.80 -6.33
C ALA A 301 4.35 3.65 -5.65
N GLU A 302 5.44 3.91 -6.36
CA GLU A 302 6.79 3.90 -5.80
C GLU A 302 6.94 4.93 -4.66
N ASN A 303 6.38 6.14 -4.84
CA ASN A 303 6.36 7.15 -3.78
C ASN A 303 5.56 6.68 -2.56
N LEU A 304 4.38 6.08 -2.75
CA LEU A 304 3.57 5.55 -1.65
C LEU A 304 4.26 4.41 -0.91
N ILE A 305 4.98 3.55 -1.62
CA ILE A 305 5.81 2.48 -1.03
C ILE A 305 6.94 3.09 -0.19
N LYS A 306 7.67 4.07 -0.73
CA LYS A 306 8.73 4.77 0.01
C LYS A 306 8.18 5.42 1.29
N LEU A 307 7.00 6.04 1.23
CA LEU A 307 6.35 6.61 2.41
C LEU A 307 5.93 5.53 3.42
N HIS A 308 5.38 4.41 2.95
CA HIS A 308 4.95 3.31 3.82
C HIS A 308 6.15 2.67 4.56
N LYS A 309 7.29 2.55 3.90
CA LYS A 309 8.55 2.12 4.51
C LYS A 309 9.15 3.19 5.42
N GLY A 310 9.51 4.34 4.87
CA GLY A 310 10.25 5.38 5.58
C GLY A 310 9.49 6.00 6.75
N GLN A 311 8.15 6.02 6.71
CA GLN A 311 7.36 6.72 7.73
C GLN A 311 6.55 5.78 8.62
N LEU A 312 6.26 4.57 8.16
CA LEU A 312 5.49 3.59 8.90
C LEU A 312 6.19 2.24 9.01
N ALA A 313 7.45 2.13 8.60
CA ALA A 313 8.31 0.97 8.79
C ALA A 313 7.69 -0.34 8.27
N SER A 314 6.99 -0.32 7.13
CA SER A 314 6.36 -1.53 6.56
C SER A 314 7.35 -2.63 6.18
N ASP A 315 8.63 -2.29 6.07
CA ASP A 315 9.79 -3.18 5.90
C ASP A 315 10.40 -3.64 7.24
N ARG A 316 9.76 -3.37 8.38
CA ARG A 316 10.18 -3.92 9.68
C ARG A 316 9.76 -5.38 9.84
N THR A 317 10.29 -6.24 9.00
CA THR A 317 10.06 -7.70 9.00
C THR A 317 11.08 -8.42 9.88
N SER A 318 10.99 -8.21 11.19
CA SER A 318 11.96 -8.70 12.19
C SER A 318 11.67 -10.11 12.73
N CYS A 319 10.60 -10.79 12.29
CA CYS A 319 10.23 -12.12 12.79
C CYS A 319 10.88 -13.25 11.99
N ARG A 320 11.27 -14.34 12.66
CA ARG A 320 11.83 -15.52 11.97
C ARG A 320 10.84 -16.23 11.04
N HIS A 321 9.56 -16.19 11.38
CA HIS A 321 8.49 -16.90 10.69
C HIS A 321 7.75 -15.97 9.71
N PRO A 322 7.54 -16.38 8.44
CA PRO A 322 6.99 -15.50 7.40
C PRO A 322 5.54 -15.11 7.66
N ALA A 323 4.76 -15.96 8.33
CA ALA A 323 3.38 -15.61 8.71
C ALA A 323 3.35 -14.42 9.70
N ALA A 324 4.32 -14.34 10.60
CA ALA A 324 4.42 -13.23 11.55
C ALA A 324 4.84 -11.93 10.84
N ASN A 325 5.79 -12.01 9.88
CA ASN A 325 6.13 -10.86 9.04
C ASN A 325 4.96 -10.39 8.17
N GLN A 326 4.15 -11.30 7.64
CA GLN A 326 2.90 -10.93 6.94
C GLN A 326 1.89 -10.28 7.88
N MET A 327 1.78 -10.74 9.14
CA MET A 327 0.94 -10.11 10.16
C MET A 327 1.42 -8.68 10.45
N ARG A 328 2.73 -8.47 10.63
CA ARG A 328 3.32 -7.14 10.79
C ARG A 328 3.00 -6.25 9.59
N LEU A 329 3.20 -6.72 8.36
CA LEU A 329 2.87 -5.96 7.16
C LEU A 329 1.38 -5.51 7.15
N VAL A 330 0.45 -6.35 7.61
CA VAL A 330 -0.97 -5.98 7.78
C VAL A 330 -1.14 -4.88 8.84
N LEU A 331 -0.48 -4.99 10.00
CA LEU A 331 -0.57 -4.00 11.07
C LEU A 331 0.00 -2.64 10.66
N HIS A 332 1.13 -2.63 9.95
CA HIS A 332 1.72 -1.41 9.42
C HIS A 332 0.82 -0.77 8.34
N THR A 333 0.14 -1.59 7.53
CA THR A 333 -0.88 -1.11 6.58
C THR A 333 -2.11 -0.55 7.30
N ALA A 334 -2.51 -1.14 8.42
CA ALA A 334 -3.59 -0.60 9.25
C ALA A 334 -3.21 0.76 9.88
N ALA A 335 -1.94 0.93 10.26
CA ALA A 335 -1.42 2.21 10.72
C ALA A 335 -1.39 3.25 9.58
N TYR A 336 -1.07 2.82 8.36
CA TYR A 336 -1.21 3.65 7.15
C TYR A 336 -2.64 4.17 7.02
N TRP A 337 -3.65 3.29 7.13
CA TRP A 337 -5.05 3.69 7.07
C TRP A 337 -5.43 4.71 8.15
N LEU A 338 -4.92 4.60 9.38
CA LEU A 338 -5.14 5.61 10.42
C LEU A 338 -4.53 6.95 10.06
N MET A 339 -3.26 6.97 9.64
CA MET A 339 -2.58 8.21 9.26
C MET A 339 -3.23 8.88 8.05
N LEU A 340 -3.67 8.07 7.07
CA LEU A 340 -4.43 8.56 5.92
C LEU A 340 -5.77 9.16 6.37
N THR A 341 -6.51 8.49 7.26
CA THR A 341 -7.78 8.99 7.79
C THR A 341 -7.61 10.34 8.51
N VAL A 342 -6.54 10.49 9.31
CA VAL A 342 -6.22 11.76 9.96
C VAL A 342 -5.90 12.83 8.91
N ARG A 343 -5.10 12.51 7.90
CA ARG A 343 -4.74 13.45 6.83
C ARG A 343 -5.95 13.90 6.02
N ASP A 344 -6.82 12.97 5.67
CA ASP A 344 -8.02 13.24 4.86
C ASP A 344 -9.07 14.07 5.62
N ALA A 345 -9.03 14.05 6.97
CA ALA A 345 -9.85 14.92 7.82
C ALA A 345 -9.28 16.34 7.99
N ILE A 346 -8.08 16.63 7.47
CA ILE A 346 -7.50 17.97 7.49
C ILE A 346 -8.13 18.79 6.35
N PRO A 347 -8.61 20.02 6.59
CA PRO A 347 -9.16 20.87 5.53
C PRO A 347 -8.17 21.07 4.39
N ALA A 348 -8.64 20.92 3.14
CA ALA A 348 -7.78 21.02 1.95
C ALA A 348 -6.91 22.29 1.86
N PRO A 349 -7.35 23.49 2.31
CA PRO A 349 -6.50 24.68 2.33
C PRO A 349 -5.37 24.65 3.39
N HIS A 350 -5.47 23.79 4.39
CA HIS A 350 -4.49 23.73 5.47
C HIS A 350 -3.20 23.04 4.99
N ARG A 351 -2.04 23.61 5.34
CA ARG A 351 -0.72 23.12 4.91
C ARG A 351 -0.45 21.64 5.22
N LEU A 352 -1.06 21.10 6.28
CA LEU A 352 -0.90 19.71 6.69
C LEU A 352 -1.74 18.71 5.87
N ALA A 353 -2.70 19.15 5.06
CA ALA A 353 -3.52 18.26 4.22
C ALA A 353 -2.69 17.51 3.16
N LYS A 354 -1.57 18.09 2.75
CA LYS A 354 -0.60 17.50 1.80
C LYS A 354 0.71 17.09 2.47
N ALA A 355 0.78 17.17 3.79
CA ALA A 355 2.00 16.83 4.51
C ALA A 355 2.22 15.32 4.58
N GLU A 356 3.47 14.95 4.76
CA GLU A 356 3.90 13.59 5.02
C GLU A 356 3.41 13.12 6.40
N PHE A 357 3.23 11.81 6.56
CA PHE A 357 2.81 11.20 7.82
C PHE A 357 3.76 11.48 8.98
N ALA A 358 5.07 11.56 8.71
CA ALA A 358 6.05 11.96 9.73
C ALA A 358 5.76 13.37 10.28
N THR A 359 5.45 14.33 9.40
CA THR A 359 5.07 15.70 9.81
C THR A 359 3.75 15.71 10.57
N ILE A 360 2.73 14.99 10.07
CA ILE A 360 1.42 14.87 10.73
C ILE A 360 1.58 14.27 12.13
N ARG A 361 2.36 13.19 12.26
CA ARG A 361 2.68 12.55 13.55
C ARG A 361 3.29 13.54 14.53
N LEU A 362 4.32 14.29 14.10
CA LEU A 362 5.00 15.24 14.98
C LEU A 362 4.10 16.43 15.37
N ARG A 363 3.29 16.93 14.44
CA ARG A 363 2.46 18.12 14.66
C ARG A 363 1.16 17.83 15.39
N LEU A 364 0.60 16.62 15.26
CA LEU A 364 -0.74 16.29 15.78
C LEU A 364 -0.77 15.16 16.81
N LEU A 365 0.19 14.21 16.77
CA LEU A 365 0.15 13.02 17.64
C LEU A 365 1.21 13.05 18.75
N LYS A 366 2.38 13.63 18.49
CA LYS A 366 3.49 13.74 19.45
C LYS A 366 3.45 15.08 20.18
N LEU A 367 2.36 15.31 20.90
CA LEU A 367 2.12 16.54 21.63
C LEU A 367 2.11 16.27 23.14
N GLY A 368 2.67 17.21 23.91
CA GLY A 368 2.47 17.24 25.35
C GLY A 368 1.05 17.69 25.69
N ALA A 369 0.33 16.87 26.45
CA ALA A 369 -0.99 17.21 26.98
C ALA A 369 -1.12 16.67 28.41
N ARG A 370 -1.85 17.40 29.25
CA ARG A 370 -2.23 16.93 30.59
C ARG A 370 -3.60 16.27 30.49
N ILE A 371 -3.66 14.98 30.79
CA ILE A 371 -4.90 14.20 30.75
C ILE A 371 -5.40 14.04 32.18
N HIS A 372 -6.68 14.36 32.38
CA HIS A 372 -7.32 14.30 33.69
C HIS A 372 -8.63 13.53 33.64
N GLU A 373 -8.70 12.49 34.46
CA GLU A 373 -9.96 11.83 34.76
C GLU A 373 -10.73 12.60 35.83
N THR A 374 -12.03 12.76 35.61
CA THR A 374 -12.99 13.21 36.62
C THR A 374 -14.16 12.24 36.64
N THR A 375 -15.02 12.30 37.67
CA THR A 375 -16.16 11.40 37.83
C THR A 375 -17.09 11.32 36.61
N ALA A 376 -17.19 12.39 35.81
CA ALA A 376 -18.10 12.46 34.67
C ALA A 376 -17.43 12.62 33.30
N ARG A 377 -16.11 12.87 33.24
CA ARG A 377 -15.42 13.19 31.97
C ARG A 377 -13.92 13.00 32.06
N VAL A 378 -13.30 12.72 30.91
CA VAL A 378 -11.86 12.83 30.69
C VAL A 378 -11.58 14.15 29.98
N ARG A 379 -10.61 14.92 30.47
CA ARG A 379 -10.19 16.21 29.89
C ARG A 379 -8.76 16.12 29.37
N LEU A 380 -8.54 16.56 28.14
CA LEU A 380 -7.21 16.72 27.54
C LEU A 380 -6.90 18.22 27.50
N ALA A 381 -5.91 18.65 28.28
CA ALA A 381 -5.44 20.02 28.31
C ALA A 381 -4.12 20.12 27.55
N PHE A 382 -4.14 20.79 26.41
CA PHE A 382 -2.94 21.12 25.64
C PHE A 382 -2.31 22.43 26.14
N ALA A 383 -1.05 22.67 25.77
CA ALA A 383 -0.40 23.96 26.05
C ALA A 383 -1.20 25.12 25.44
N ALA A 384 -1.30 26.25 26.15
CA ALA A 384 -2.04 27.42 25.69
C ALA A 384 -1.53 27.96 24.33
N ALA A 385 -0.23 27.79 24.06
CA ALA A 385 0.41 28.17 22.80
C ALA A 385 0.50 26.99 21.80
N CYS A 386 -0.35 25.96 21.90
CA CYS A 386 -0.35 24.83 20.97
C CYS A 386 -0.61 25.34 19.53
N PRO A 387 0.35 25.22 18.60
CA PRO A 387 0.23 25.83 17.28
C PRO A 387 -0.93 25.29 16.43
N GLU A 388 -1.34 24.04 16.67
CA GLU A 388 -2.35 23.33 15.87
C GLU A 388 -3.68 23.18 16.61
N ALA A 389 -3.95 24.01 17.65
CA ALA A 389 -5.14 23.87 18.50
C ALA A 389 -6.46 23.92 17.70
N ASP A 390 -6.58 24.83 16.74
CA ASP A 390 -7.77 24.96 15.89
C ASP A 390 -7.96 23.73 15.00
N LEU A 391 -6.87 23.23 14.44
CA LEU A 391 -6.88 22.03 13.61
C LEU A 391 -7.24 20.79 14.43
N LEU A 392 -6.68 20.63 15.64
CA LEU A 392 -7.03 19.52 16.52
C LEU A 392 -8.52 19.51 16.87
N ARG A 393 -9.10 20.69 17.16
CA ARG A 393 -10.55 20.82 17.38
C ARG A 393 -11.35 20.43 16.14
N HIS A 394 -10.91 20.88 14.96
CA HIS A 394 -11.57 20.54 13.70
C HIS A 394 -11.55 19.02 13.45
N ILE A 395 -10.37 18.39 13.53
CA ILE A 395 -10.21 16.94 13.31
C ILE A 395 -11.02 16.14 14.32
N ALA A 396 -11.01 16.53 15.60
CA ALA A 396 -11.80 15.88 16.63
C ALA A 396 -13.31 15.91 16.32
N GLY A 397 -13.81 17.02 15.77
CA GLY A 397 -15.20 17.13 15.31
C GLY A 397 -15.47 16.32 14.05
N ALA A 398 -14.57 16.36 13.05
CA ALA A 398 -14.72 15.66 11.78
C ALA A 398 -14.66 14.13 11.92
N LEU A 399 -13.87 13.64 12.89
CA LEU A 399 -13.72 12.21 13.18
C LEU A 399 -14.61 11.72 14.31
N ALA A 400 -15.40 12.60 14.94
CA ALA A 400 -16.35 12.20 15.96
C ALA A 400 -17.36 11.20 15.35
N PRO A 401 -17.69 10.09 16.05
CA PRO A 401 -18.80 9.26 15.64
C PRO A 401 -20.07 10.13 15.58
N ALA A 402 -20.87 9.97 14.53
CA ALA A 402 -22.17 10.62 14.46
C ALA A 402 -22.98 10.27 15.73
N PRO A 403 -23.69 11.22 16.34
CA PRO A 403 -24.55 10.91 17.48
C PRO A 403 -25.51 9.79 17.08
N ALA A 404 -25.60 8.77 17.94
CA ALA A 404 -26.40 7.57 17.74
C ALA A 404 -27.90 7.85 17.66
#